data_AF-A0A7S0ZQH0-F1
#
_entry.id   AF-A0A7S0ZQH0-F1
#
_cell.length_a   1.000
_cell.length_b   1.000
_cell.length_c   1.000
_cell.angle_alpha   90.00
_cell.angle_beta   90.00
_cell.angle_gamma   90.00
#
_symmetry.space_group_name_H-M   'P 1'
#
loop_
_entity.id
_entity.type
_entity.pdbx_description
1 polymer ?
#
loop_
_entity_poly.entity_id
_entity_poly.type
_entity_poly.pdbx_seq_one_letter_code
_entity_poly.pdbx_strand_id
1 'polypeptide(L)'
;MFISGAAAFAIVVCLVIAQKPWREKVHDPLWLAWLCVGLSCWRQFEEHGYDLRGWHYAFLPCMNADLGDLYQEACAKRVGACPLTVRATTYINVGLVWIGFLATIVVVRLWGRGAFALTLNWGVVVVGGLTGHLLPAMKFQTYNPGLFQSIFAVLIGGWVIARCGGKLALLSLVYGTVFHGLFVASAIKDIMEQDSPEELLFGSVICGSFVVPLFLAHLLGPLSPQEGAQTDIKGTSMETTQHPQKSQRRETKARRRHR
;
A
#
# COMPACT_ATOMS: atom_id res chain seq x y z
N MET A 1 -8.34 0.85 22.16
CA MET A 1 -8.26 2.00 21.23
C MET A 1 -8.17 1.58 19.74
N PHE A 2 -7.65 0.39 19.40
CA PHE A 2 -7.55 -0.09 18.01
C PHE A 2 -8.89 -0.47 17.35
N ILE A 3 -9.86 -1.01 18.10
CA ILE A 3 -11.16 -1.50 17.58
C ILE A 3 -11.99 -0.36 16.95
N SER A 4 -11.96 0.83 17.54
CA SER A 4 -12.61 2.03 17.00
C SER A 4 -11.94 2.55 15.72
N GLY A 5 -10.63 2.33 15.57
CA GLY A 5 -9.87 2.68 14.36
C GLY A 5 -10.23 1.79 13.17
N ALA A 6 -10.35 0.48 13.38
CA ALA A 6 -10.72 -0.47 12.32
C ALA A 6 -12.14 -0.22 11.79
N ALA A 7 -13.09 0.12 12.66
CA ALA A 7 -14.47 0.44 12.26
C ALA A 7 -14.57 1.77 11.49
N ALA A 8 -13.90 2.83 11.97
CA ALA A 8 -13.85 4.12 11.27
C ALA A 8 -13.13 4.00 9.91
N PHE A 9 -12.09 3.18 9.84
CA PHE A 9 -11.35 2.91 8.62
C PHE A 9 -12.16 2.09 7.62
N ALA A 10 -12.88 1.05 8.07
CA ALA A 10 -13.84 0.32 7.24
C ALA A 10 -14.91 1.25 6.65
N ILE A 11 -15.37 2.26 7.40
CA ILE A 11 -16.30 3.28 6.91
C ILE A 11 -15.66 4.16 5.83
N VAL A 12 -14.45 4.68 6.04
CA VAL A 12 -13.75 5.49 5.03
C VAL A 12 -13.47 4.68 3.76
N VAL A 13 -13.04 3.43 3.92
CA VAL A 13 -12.84 2.48 2.83
C VAL A 13 -14.18 2.21 2.12
N CYS A 14 -15.27 1.93 2.82
CA CYS A 14 -16.60 1.76 2.21
C CYS A 14 -17.07 3.00 1.45
N LEU A 15 -16.83 4.20 1.97
CA LEU A 15 -17.23 5.46 1.35
C LEU A 15 -16.41 5.77 0.08
N VAL A 16 -15.11 5.50 0.08
CA VAL A 16 -14.24 5.66 -1.09
C VAL A 16 -14.48 4.53 -2.11
N ILE A 17 -14.77 3.31 -1.65
CA ILE A 17 -15.08 2.17 -2.49
C ILE A 17 -16.46 2.32 -3.13
N ALA A 18 -17.48 2.89 -2.53
CA ALA A 18 -18.85 2.78 -3.08
C ALA A 18 -19.10 3.48 -4.44
N GLN A 19 -18.20 4.35 -4.93
CA GLN A 19 -18.55 5.29 -6.01
C GLN A 19 -18.39 4.80 -7.45
N LYS A 20 -17.71 3.68 -7.72
CA LYS A 20 -17.48 3.17 -9.09
C LYS A 20 -17.98 1.72 -9.31
N PRO A 21 -18.31 1.31 -10.54
CA PRO A 21 -18.54 -0.09 -10.88
C PRO A 21 -17.31 -0.96 -10.57
N TRP A 22 -17.52 -2.23 -10.17
CA TRP A 22 -16.42 -3.16 -9.83
C TRP A 22 -15.38 -3.31 -10.94
N ARG A 23 -15.86 -3.34 -12.20
CA ARG A 23 -14.97 -3.46 -13.37
C ARG A 23 -14.02 -2.28 -13.51
N GLU A 24 -14.38 -1.08 -13.10
CA GLU A 24 -13.48 0.08 -13.18
C GLU A 24 -12.49 0.11 -12.01
N LYS A 25 -12.93 -0.30 -10.83
CA LYS A 25 -12.14 -0.32 -9.59
C LYS A 25 -10.88 -1.16 -9.69
N VAL A 26 -11.00 -2.34 -10.31
CA VAL A 26 -9.87 -3.27 -10.47
C VAL A 26 -8.78 -2.76 -11.41
N HIS A 27 -9.01 -1.62 -12.09
CA HIS A 27 -8.03 -0.92 -12.92
C HIS A 27 -7.62 0.44 -12.35
N ASP A 28 -8.26 0.91 -11.28
CA ASP A 28 -7.98 2.22 -10.67
C ASP A 28 -6.86 2.06 -9.62
N PRO A 29 -5.65 2.61 -9.86
CA PRO A 29 -4.53 2.44 -8.95
C PRO A 29 -4.77 3.08 -7.58
N LEU A 30 -5.53 4.17 -7.50
CA LEU A 30 -5.87 4.79 -6.22
C LEU A 30 -6.82 3.89 -5.43
N TRP A 31 -7.79 3.26 -6.10
CA TRP A 31 -8.69 2.31 -5.46
C TRP A 31 -7.94 1.10 -4.91
N LEU A 32 -7.02 0.54 -5.71
CA LEU A 32 -6.16 -0.56 -5.27
C LEU A 32 -5.23 -0.16 -4.12
N ALA A 33 -4.76 1.08 -4.07
CA ALA A 33 -3.99 1.58 -2.93
C ALA A 33 -4.82 1.67 -1.65
N TRP A 34 -6.08 2.12 -1.72
CA TRP A 34 -6.98 2.08 -0.57
C TRP A 34 -7.26 0.66 -0.10
N LEU A 35 -7.42 -0.30 -1.03
CA LEU A 35 -7.54 -1.72 -0.70
C LEU A 35 -6.29 -2.24 0.02
N CYS A 36 -5.09 -1.80 -0.40
CA CYS A 36 -3.83 -2.14 0.25
C CYS A 36 -3.81 -1.72 1.73
N VAL A 37 -4.23 -0.48 2.02
CA VAL A 37 -4.37 0.00 3.41
C VAL A 37 -5.46 -0.80 4.14
N GLY A 38 -6.59 -1.06 3.47
CA GLY A 38 -7.65 -2.01 3.86
C GLY A 38 -7.12 -3.29 4.49
N LEU A 39 -6.41 -4.06 3.67
CA LEU A 39 -5.84 -5.35 4.04
C LEU A 39 -4.73 -5.22 5.08
N SER A 40 -3.95 -4.14 5.04
CA SER A 40 -2.89 -3.92 6.02
C SER A 40 -3.44 -3.65 7.42
N CYS A 41 -4.49 -2.82 7.55
CA CYS A 41 -5.18 -2.60 8.81
C CYS A 41 -5.89 -3.86 9.29
N TRP A 42 -6.45 -4.65 8.37
CA TRP A 42 -7.03 -5.95 8.72
C TRP A 42 -5.95 -6.86 9.31
N ARG A 43 -4.79 -7.00 8.64
CA ARG A 43 -3.61 -7.74 9.13
C ARG A 43 -3.18 -7.31 10.54
N GLN A 44 -3.04 -6.01 10.75
CA GLN A 44 -2.69 -5.43 12.06
C GLN A 44 -3.69 -5.79 13.15
N PHE A 45 -4.96 -6.03 12.81
CA PHE A 45 -5.95 -6.46 13.78
C PHE A 45 -5.73 -7.92 14.23
N GLU A 46 -5.32 -8.85 13.38
CA GLU A 46 -4.96 -10.21 13.83
C GLU A 46 -3.63 -10.20 14.60
N GLU A 47 -2.70 -9.32 14.26
CA GLU A 47 -1.42 -9.18 14.96
C GLU A 47 -1.60 -8.61 16.39
N HIS A 48 -2.40 -7.54 16.52
CA HIS A 48 -2.46 -6.70 17.72
C HIS A 48 -3.83 -6.61 18.38
N GLY A 49 -4.89 -6.98 17.68
CA GLY A 49 -6.23 -7.16 18.24
C GLY A 49 -6.36 -8.58 18.74
N TYR A 50 -7.10 -9.41 18.00
CA TYR A 50 -7.30 -10.82 18.31
C TYR A 50 -6.91 -11.68 17.11
N ASP A 51 -6.08 -12.68 17.36
CA ASP A 51 -5.70 -13.68 16.36
C ASP A 51 -6.86 -14.69 16.12
N LEU A 52 -6.71 -15.61 15.16
CA LEU A 52 -7.72 -16.65 14.89
C LEU A 52 -7.97 -17.61 16.06
N ARG A 53 -7.04 -17.67 17.02
CA ARG A 53 -7.15 -18.48 18.24
C ARG A 53 -7.81 -17.69 19.38
N GLY A 54 -8.17 -16.42 19.14
CA GLY A 54 -8.75 -15.53 20.13
C GLY A 54 -7.72 -14.95 21.10
N TRP A 55 -6.42 -15.06 20.81
CA TRP A 55 -5.38 -14.51 21.65
C TRP A 55 -5.18 -13.03 21.36
N HIS A 56 -5.19 -12.22 22.42
CA HIS A 56 -5.02 -10.78 22.31
C HIS A 56 -3.53 -10.43 22.19
N TYR A 57 -3.16 -9.63 21.19
CA TYR A 57 -1.80 -9.13 20.98
C TYR A 57 -0.71 -10.22 20.83
N ALA A 58 -1.05 -11.35 20.19
CA ALA A 58 -0.20 -12.53 20.12
C ALA A 58 1.05 -12.37 19.23
N PHE A 59 1.07 -11.41 18.31
CA PHE A 59 2.20 -11.22 17.39
C PHE A 59 3.51 -10.89 18.12
N LEU A 60 3.45 -10.03 19.14
CA LEU A 60 4.66 -9.57 19.82
C LEU A 60 5.40 -10.71 20.54
N PRO A 61 4.76 -11.57 21.34
CA PRO A 61 5.42 -12.77 21.89
C PRO A 61 6.01 -13.69 20.82
N CYS A 62 5.28 -13.96 19.73
CA CYS A 62 5.79 -14.81 18.64
C CYS A 62 7.03 -14.19 17.98
N MET A 63 6.95 -12.92 17.60
CA MET A 63 8.07 -12.20 16.98
C MET A 63 9.29 -12.15 17.92
N ASN A 64 9.09 -11.98 19.22
CA ASN A 64 10.18 -11.98 20.19
C ASN A 64 10.78 -13.36 20.45
N ALA A 65 10.01 -14.44 20.31
CA ALA A 65 10.58 -15.79 20.33
C ALA A 65 11.51 -15.98 19.12
N ASP A 66 11.04 -15.62 17.93
CA ASP A 66 11.81 -15.75 16.69
C ASP A 66 13.07 -14.87 16.67
N LEU A 67 12.95 -13.62 17.13
CA LEU A 67 14.07 -12.68 17.19
C LEU A 67 15.00 -12.93 18.38
N GLY A 68 14.48 -13.49 19.48
CA GLY A 68 15.27 -13.83 20.66
C GLY A 68 16.38 -14.82 20.33
N ASP A 69 16.10 -15.79 19.45
CA ASP A 69 17.11 -16.73 18.95
C ASP A 69 18.16 -16.03 18.07
N LEU A 70 17.74 -15.05 17.25
CA LEU A 70 18.63 -14.31 16.35
C LEU A 70 19.54 -13.32 17.09
N TYR A 71 19.02 -12.69 18.15
CA TYR A 71 19.69 -11.64 18.92
C TYR A 71 20.07 -12.09 20.32
N GLN A 72 20.19 -13.40 20.57
CA GLN A 72 20.40 -13.98 21.90
C GLN A 72 21.56 -13.32 22.66
N GLU A 73 22.67 -13.03 21.98
CA GLU A 73 23.83 -12.37 22.59
C GLU A 73 23.53 -10.91 23.00
N ALA A 74 22.84 -10.14 22.15
CA ALA A 74 22.42 -8.78 22.45
C ALA A 74 21.39 -8.75 23.58
N CYS A 75 20.45 -9.71 23.56
CA CYS A 75 19.44 -9.92 24.59
C CYS A 75 20.07 -10.30 25.94
N ALA A 76 21.08 -11.17 25.96
CA ALA A 76 21.76 -11.59 27.18
C ALA A 76 22.55 -10.46 27.85
N LYS A 77 23.10 -9.53 27.07
CA LYS A 77 23.86 -8.36 27.57
C LYS A 77 22.97 -7.31 28.25
N ARG A 78 21.66 -7.35 28.01
CA ARG A 78 20.72 -6.34 28.50
C ARG A 78 19.69 -6.97 29.43
N VAL A 79 19.74 -6.60 30.70
CA VAL A 79 18.69 -6.94 31.67
C VAL A 79 17.40 -6.22 31.25
N GLY A 80 16.53 -6.91 30.51
CA GLY A 80 15.17 -6.43 30.17
C GLY A 80 14.98 -5.74 28.81
N ALA A 81 15.99 -5.70 27.92
CA ALA A 81 15.82 -5.06 26.59
C ALA A 81 15.42 -6.02 25.46
N CYS A 82 15.35 -7.30 25.79
CA CYS A 82 14.75 -8.32 24.96
C CYS A 82 13.54 -8.78 25.77
N PRO A 83 12.34 -8.27 25.43
CA PRO A 83 11.78 -8.30 24.07
C PRO A 83 11.64 -6.91 23.39
N LEU A 84 11.41 -6.89 22.06
CA LEU A 84 10.79 -5.75 21.36
C LEU A 84 9.56 -5.29 22.15
N THR A 85 9.38 -3.98 22.23
CA THR A 85 8.29 -3.38 23.00
C THR A 85 7.02 -3.22 22.16
N VAL A 86 5.87 -3.12 22.83
CA VAL A 86 4.59 -2.73 22.23
C VAL A 86 4.70 -1.38 21.52
N ARG A 87 5.55 -0.48 22.01
CA ARG A 87 5.79 0.83 21.42
C ARG A 87 6.49 0.70 20.07
N ALA A 88 7.55 -0.09 19.98
CA ALA A 88 8.28 -0.32 18.73
C ALA A 88 7.38 -0.92 17.64
N THR A 89 6.58 -1.94 17.95
CA THR A 89 5.63 -2.52 16.98
C THR A 89 4.54 -1.52 16.59
N THR A 90 4.07 -0.69 17.53
CA THR A 90 3.12 0.38 17.23
C THR A 90 3.73 1.42 16.29
N TYR A 91 4.99 1.81 16.49
CA TYR A 91 5.70 2.73 15.60
C TYR A 91 5.83 2.17 14.18
N ILE A 92 6.18 0.89 14.03
CA ILE A 92 6.21 0.25 12.70
C ILE A 92 4.83 0.37 12.04
N ASN A 93 3.77 -0.02 12.74
CA ASN A 93 2.45 -0.12 12.13
C ASN A 93 1.79 1.23 11.84
N VAL A 94 1.90 2.18 12.76
CA VAL A 94 1.39 3.55 12.56
C VAL A 94 2.23 4.27 11.51
N GLY A 95 3.56 4.18 11.59
CA GLY A 95 4.46 4.83 10.64
C GLY A 95 4.25 4.30 9.22
N LEU A 96 4.13 2.99 9.05
CA LEU A 96 4.01 2.35 7.74
C LEU A 96 2.64 2.58 7.11
N VAL A 97 1.56 2.17 7.79
CA VAL A 97 0.25 2.06 7.16
C VAL A 97 -0.55 3.34 7.33
N TRP A 98 -0.59 3.90 8.54
CA TRP A 98 -1.43 5.05 8.87
C TRP A 98 -0.82 6.37 8.40
N ILE A 99 0.51 6.46 8.35
CA ILE A 99 1.19 7.66 7.85
C ILE A 99 1.73 7.38 6.45
N GLY A 100 2.60 6.40 6.30
CA GLY A 100 3.33 6.14 5.07
C GLY A 100 2.44 5.94 3.84
N PHE A 101 1.59 4.91 3.89
CA PHE A 101 0.71 4.57 2.78
C PHE A 101 -0.35 5.65 2.53
N LEU A 102 -1.00 6.18 3.58
CA LEU A 102 -2.00 7.24 3.42
C LEU A 102 -1.40 8.52 2.84
N ALA A 103 -0.23 8.96 3.32
CA ALA A 103 0.46 10.12 2.78
C ALA A 103 0.83 9.91 1.31
N THR A 104 1.30 8.71 0.94
CA THR A 104 1.60 8.36 -0.46
C THR A 104 0.34 8.48 -1.34
N ILE A 105 -0.80 7.95 -0.89
CA ILE A 105 -2.09 8.03 -1.62
C ILE A 105 -2.52 9.49 -1.81
N VAL A 106 -2.48 10.28 -0.74
CA VAL A 106 -2.88 11.70 -0.77
C VAL A 106 -1.98 12.49 -1.73
N VAL A 107 -0.67 12.32 -1.63
CA VAL A 107 0.29 13.04 -2.50
C VAL A 107 0.13 12.65 -3.96
N VAL A 108 0.03 11.35 -4.28
CA VAL A 108 -0.19 10.89 -5.67
C VAL A 108 -1.51 11.44 -6.22
N ARG A 109 -2.58 11.46 -5.41
CA ARG A 109 -3.87 12.05 -5.80
C ARG A 109 -3.75 13.54 -6.09
N LEU A 110 -3.04 14.29 -5.25
CA LEU A 110 -2.85 15.74 -5.41
C LEU A 110 -1.94 16.08 -6.59
N TRP A 111 -0.90 15.29 -6.84
CA TRP A 111 0.03 15.51 -7.94
C TRP A 111 -0.52 15.04 -9.30
N GLY A 112 -1.49 14.11 -9.30
CA GLY A 112 -2.02 13.52 -10.53
C GLY A 112 -1.00 12.68 -11.31
N ARG A 113 0.12 12.30 -10.67
CA ARG A 113 1.22 11.50 -11.23
C ARG A 113 1.86 10.65 -10.13
N GLY A 114 2.68 9.69 -10.53
CA GLY A 114 3.43 8.85 -9.58
C GLY A 114 2.63 7.66 -9.04
N ALA A 115 1.63 7.17 -9.79
CA ALA A 115 0.85 5.98 -9.44
C ALA A 115 1.72 4.75 -9.13
N PHE A 116 2.93 4.69 -9.70
CA PHE A 116 3.91 3.65 -9.39
C PHE A 116 4.29 3.57 -7.89
N ALA A 117 4.34 4.70 -7.17
CA ALA A 117 4.59 4.70 -5.73
C ALA A 117 3.55 3.87 -4.95
N LEU A 118 2.32 3.81 -5.46
CA LEU A 118 1.23 3.02 -4.86
C LEU A 118 1.47 1.51 -5.03
N THR A 119 2.05 1.10 -6.16
CA THR A 119 2.43 -0.31 -6.40
C THR A 119 3.60 -0.73 -5.50
N LEU A 120 4.53 0.17 -5.19
CA LEU A 120 5.62 -0.12 -4.25
C LEU A 120 5.09 -0.50 -2.85
N ASN A 121 4.00 0.13 -2.40
CA ASN A 121 3.34 -0.22 -1.13
C ASN A 121 2.80 -1.66 -1.15
N TRP A 122 2.27 -2.12 -2.29
CA TRP A 122 1.91 -3.54 -2.43
C TRP A 122 3.11 -4.46 -2.32
N GLY A 123 4.26 -4.05 -2.86
CA GLY A 123 5.53 -4.76 -2.68
C GLY A 123 5.88 -4.96 -1.21
N VAL A 124 5.76 -3.90 -0.40
CA VAL A 124 5.94 -3.97 1.06
C VAL A 124 4.94 -4.95 1.68
N VAL A 125 3.65 -4.84 1.37
CA VAL A 125 2.63 -5.73 1.94
C VAL A 125 2.86 -7.20 1.60
N VAL A 126 3.16 -7.50 0.33
CA VAL A 126 3.40 -8.87 -0.15
C VAL A 126 4.64 -9.46 0.51
N VAL A 127 5.76 -8.72 0.51
CA VAL A 127 7.00 -9.21 1.12
C VAL A 127 6.82 -9.39 2.62
N GLY A 128 6.21 -8.44 3.32
CA GLY A 128 5.95 -8.56 4.77
C GLY A 128 5.00 -9.72 5.11
N GLY A 129 3.95 -9.92 4.30
CA GLY A 129 3.06 -11.09 4.43
C GLY A 129 3.81 -12.41 4.25
N LEU A 130 4.67 -12.48 3.24
CA LEU A 130 5.48 -13.67 2.95
C LEU A 130 6.52 -13.93 4.03
N THR A 131 7.36 -12.96 4.35
CA THR A 131 8.53 -13.16 5.24
C THR A 131 8.19 -13.08 6.71
N GLY A 132 7.19 -12.26 7.09
CA GLY A 132 6.79 -12.07 8.47
C GLY A 132 5.79 -13.12 8.98
N HIS A 133 5.05 -13.78 8.09
CA HIS A 133 3.97 -14.69 8.51
C HIS A 133 3.97 -16.04 7.78
N LEU A 134 3.88 -16.05 6.45
CA LEU A 134 3.74 -17.32 5.69
C LEU A 134 5.00 -18.19 5.81
N LEU A 135 6.19 -17.63 5.59
CA LEU A 135 7.45 -18.37 5.69
C LEU A 135 7.71 -18.87 7.12
N PRO A 136 7.56 -18.08 8.19
CA PRO A 136 7.64 -18.58 9.55
C PRO A 136 6.64 -19.71 9.82
N ALA A 137 5.37 -19.55 9.42
CA ALA A 137 4.37 -20.59 9.62
C ALA A 137 4.72 -21.91 8.91
N MET A 138 5.27 -21.82 7.69
CA MET A 138 5.75 -23.00 6.95
C MET A 138 7.02 -23.60 7.58
N LYS A 139 7.95 -22.78 8.04
CA LYS A 139 9.22 -23.24 8.64
C LYS A 139 8.98 -23.92 9.98
N PHE A 140 8.16 -23.32 10.83
CA PHE A 140 7.93 -23.77 12.19
C PHE A 140 6.68 -24.66 12.33
N GLN A 141 5.92 -24.86 11.25
CA GLN A 141 4.68 -25.66 11.24
C GLN A 141 3.69 -25.24 12.34
N THR A 142 3.67 -23.94 12.66
CA THR A 142 2.85 -23.35 13.71
C THR A 142 2.11 -22.14 13.16
N TYR A 143 0.96 -21.83 13.76
CA TYR A 143 0.25 -20.61 13.42
C TYR A 143 1.01 -19.38 13.93
N ASN A 144 1.22 -18.42 13.03
CA ASN A 144 1.80 -17.11 13.29
C ASN A 144 0.67 -16.05 13.27
N PRO A 145 0.50 -15.23 14.31
CA PRO A 145 -0.51 -14.17 14.33
C PRO A 145 -0.37 -13.22 13.12
N GLY A 146 -1.44 -13.05 12.36
CA GLY A 146 -1.44 -12.32 11.08
C GLY A 146 -1.32 -13.22 9.85
N LEU A 147 -1.14 -14.54 10.02
CA LEU A 147 -1.03 -15.52 8.93
C LEU A 147 -2.26 -15.54 8.05
N PHE A 148 -3.46 -15.61 8.63
CA PHE A 148 -4.67 -15.77 7.85
C PHE A 148 -4.88 -14.59 6.92
N GLN A 149 -4.77 -13.37 7.44
CA GLN A 149 -4.93 -12.15 6.66
C GLN A 149 -3.76 -11.94 5.69
N SER A 150 -2.56 -12.40 6.03
CA SER A 150 -1.41 -12.38 5.13
C SER A 150 -1.62 -13.23 3.88
N ILE A 151 -2.35 -14.34 3.93
CA ILE A 151 -2.69 -15.13 2.74
C ILE A 151 -3.43 -14.26 1.73
N PHE A 152 -4.46 -13.53 2.16
CA PHE A 152 -5.22 -12.63 1.29
C PHE A 152 -4.36 -11.47 0.79
N ALA A 153 -3.58 -10.85 1.67
CA ALA A 153 -2.70 -9.74 1.33
C ALA A 153 -1.66 -10.13 0.26
N VAL A 154 -1.06 -11.32 0.38
CA VAL A 154 -0.09 -11.87 -0.58
C VAL A 154 -0.75 -12.21 -1.91
N LEU A 155 -1.91 -12.88 -1.90
CA LEU A 155 -2.60 -13.27 -3.14
C LEU A 155 -3.10 -12.05 -3.93
N ILE A 156 -3.79 -11.12 -3.25
CA ILE A 156 -4.33 -9.92 -3.88
C ILE A 156 -3.19 -8.99 -4.30
N GLY A 157 -2.20 -8.79 -3.43
CA GLY A 157 -1.05 -7.94 -3.75
C GLY A 157 -0.19 -8.50 -4.88
N GLY A 158 0.06 -9.82 -4.89
CA GLY A 158 0.75 -10.49 -5.99
C GLY A 158 0.01 -10.32 -7.31
N TRP A 159 -1.32 -10.44 -7.30
CA TRP A 159 -2.15 -10.16 -8.48
C TRP A 159 -2.04 -8.71 -8.94
N VAL A 160 -2.10 -7.71 -8.03
CA VAL A 160 -1.93 -6.29 -8.39
C VAL A 160 -0.55 -6.05 -9.01
N ILE A 161 0.50 -6.52 -8.36
CA ILE A 161 1.90 -6.36 -8.79
C ILE A 161 2.12 -6.99 -10.17
N ALA A 162 1.64 -8.21 -10.39
CA ALA A 162 1.79 -8.92 -11.66
C ALA A 162 1.16 -8.18 -12.84
N ARG A 163 0.07 -7.44 -12.59
CA ARG A 163 -0.62 -6.64 -13.62
C ARG A 163 0.11 -5.37 -14.02
N CYS A 164 1.08 -4.90 -13.25
CA CYS A 164 1.89 -3.72 -13.59
C CYS A 164 2.99 -4.03 -14.61
N GLY A 165 3.15 -5.29 -15.04
CA GLY A 165 4.19 -5.71 -15.97
C GLY A 165 5.49 -6.12 -15.27
N GLY A 166 6.27 -7.01 -15.91
CA GLY A 166 7.37 -7.73 -15.25
C GLY A 166 8.44 -6.84 -14.59
N LYS A 167 8.80 -5.71 -15.21
CA LYS A 167 9.80 -4.77 -14.64
C LYS A 167 9.28 -4.09 -13.37
N LEU A 168 8.04 -3.58 -13.40
CA LEU A 168 7.43 -2.95 -12.22
C LEU A 168 7.12 -3.96 -11.13
N ALA A 169 6.74 -5.18 -11.52
CA ALA A 169 6.51 -6.27 -10.60
C ALA A 169 7.78 -6.59 -9.81
N LEU A 170 8.89 -6.81 -10.52
CA LEU A 170 10.19 -7.05 -9.92
C LEU A 170 10.62 -5.90 -9.02
N LEU A 171 10.52 -4.66 -9.50
CA LEU A 171 10.91 -3.48 -8.74
C LEU A 171 10.10 -3.34 -7.44
N SER A 172 8.80 -3.64 -7.47
CA SER A 172 7.95 -3.62 -6.28
C SER A 172 8.36 -4.68 -5.26
N LEU A 173 8.68 -5.89 -5.70
CA LEU A 173 9.15 -6.96 -4.80
C LEU A 173 10.54 -6.66 -4.23
N VAL A 174 11.47 -6.20 -5.07
CA VAL A 174 12.80 -5.75 -4.62
C VAL A 174 12.65 -4.63 -3.60
N TYR A 175 11.77 -3.68 -3.87
CA TYR A 175 11.47 -2.60 -2.95
C TYR A 175 10.92 -3.10 -1.61
N GLY A 176 9.96 -4.02 -1.62
CA GLY A 176 9.41 -4.62 -0.41
C GLY A 176 10.48 -5.32 0.44
N THR A 177 11.41 -6.01 -0.22
CA THR A 177 12.56 -6.66 0.44
C THR A 177 13.52 -5.65 1.03
N VAL A 178 13.89 -4.61 0.27
CA VAL A 178 14.74 -3.52 0.76
C VAL A 178 14.06 -2.79 1.92
N PHE A 179 12.76 -2.53 1.84
CA PHE A 179 12.00 -1.91 2.92
C PHE A 179 12.13 -2.71 4.23
N HIS A 180 11.83 -4.01 4.21
CA HIS A 180 11.88 -4.84 5.41
C HIS A 180 13.32 -5.04 5.91
N GLY A 181 14.27 -5.28 5.03
CA GLY A 181 15.66 -5.50 5.43
C GLY A 181 16.34 -4.21 5.93
N LEU A 182 16.28 -3.15 5.12
CA LEU A 182 17.01 -1.91 5.39
C LEU A 182 16.27 -0.98 6.33
N PHE A 183 14.95 -0.84 6.28
CA PHE A 183 14.27 0.16 7.10
C PHE A 183 13.70 -0.41 8.40
N VAL A 184 13.29 -1.67 8.40
CA VAL A 184 12.72 -2.33 9.59
C VAL A 184 13.79 -3.13 10.33
N ALA A 185 14.41 -4.12 9.69
CA ALA A 185 15.33 -5.03 10.37
C ALA A 185 16.62 -4.33 10.83
N SER A 186 17.18 -3.40 10.06
CA SER A 186 18.34 -2.63 10.51
C SER A 186 18.02 -1.75 11.73
N ALA A 187 16.85 -1.09 11.74
CA ALA A 187 16.45 -0.24 12.85
C ALA A 187 16.16 -1.07 14.11
N ILE A 188 15.54 -2.26 13.96
CA ILE A 188 15.39 -3.22 15.07
C ILE A 188 16.77 -3.63 15.58
N LYS A 189 17.69 -4.00 14.68
CA LYS A 189 19.06 -4.37 15.04
C LYS A 189 19.74 -3.24 15.83
N ASP A 190 19.63 -2.00 15.38
CA ASP A 190 20.24 -0.84 16.06
C ASP A 190 19.63 -0.60 17.45
N ILE A 191 18.32 -0.79 17.62
CA ILE A 191 17.66 -0.71 18.94
C ILE A 191 18.18 -1.85 19.85
N MET A 192 18.29 -3.07 19.33
CA MET A 192 18.68 -4.25 20.10
C MET A 192 20.18 -4.24 20.47
N GLU A 193 21.06 -3.88 19.52
CA GLU A 193 22.51 -3.96 19.69
C GLU A 193 23.13 -2.66 20.22
N GLN A 194 22.60 -1.49 19.84
CA GLN A 194 23.23 -0.18 20.11
C GLN A 194 22.47 0.70 21.09
N ASP A 195 21.35 0.23 21.65
CA ASP A 195 20.44 1.05 22.48
C ASP A 195 19.85 2.27 21.76
N SER A 196 19.69 2.17 20.45
CA SER A 196 19.11 3.27 19.69
C SER A 196 17.69 3.60 20.16
N PRO A 197 17.30 4.88 20.20
CA PRO A 197 15.92 5.27 20.50
C PRO A 197 14.93 4.63 19.52
N GLU A 198 13.79 4.13 20.03
CA GLU A 198 12.76 3.51 19.19
C GLU A 198 12.16 4.50 18.16
N GLU A 199 12.28 5.80 18.40
CA GLU A 199 11.87 6.86 17.47
C GLU A 199 12.64 6.80 16.14
N LEU A 200 13.86 6.26 16.13
CA LEU A 200 14.62 6.05 14.88
C LEU A 200 13.93 5.01 13.98
N LEU A 201 13.32 3.98 14.56
CA LEU A 201 12.50 3.01 13.82
C LEU A 201 11.28 3.69 13.20
N PHE A 202 10.60 4.58 13.92
CA PHE A 202 9.47 5.34 13.38
C PHE A 202 9.88 6.22 12.19
N GLY A 203 10.97 6.98 12.33
CA GLY A 203 11.51 7.82 11.25
C GLY A 203 11.96 7.01 10.03
N SER A 204 12.66 5.90 10.26
CA SER A 204 13.09 4.97 9.22
C SER A 204 11.89 4.40 8.44
N VAL A 205 10.86 3.94 9.16
CA VAL A 205 9.65 3.40 8.55
C VAL A 205 8.90 4.45 7.74
N ILE A 206 8.74 5.68 8.22
CA ILE A 206 8.11 6.76 7.44
C ILE A 206 8.92 7.08 6.19
N CYS A 207 10.25 7.17 6.32
CA CYS A 207 11.13 7.42 5.18
C CYS A 207 10.97 6.33 4.11
N GLY A 208 11.04 5.06 4.51
CA GLY A 208 10.89 3.92 3.62
C GLY A 208 9.46 3.66 3.14
N SER A 209 8.42 4.22 3.74
CA SER A 209 7.02 3.94 3.32
C SER A 209 6.37 5.10 2.57
N PHE A 210 6.99 6.28 2.59
CA PHE A 210 6.46 7.49 1.97
C PHE A 210 7.48 8.25 1.14
N VAL A 211 8.63 8.61 1.72
CA VAL A 211 9.63 9.44 1.05
C VAL A 211 10.26 8.70 -0.12
N VAL A 212 10.76 7.48 0.12
CA VAL A 212 11.45 6.70 -0.91
C VAL A 212 10.51 6.28 -2.05
N PRO A 213 9.29 5.78 -1.84
CA PRO A 213 8.39 5.44 -2.94
C PRO A 213 8.09 6.63 -3.85
N LEU A 214 7.82 7.81 -3.27
CA LEU A 214 7.56 9.03 -4.04
C LEU A 214 8.81 9.51 -4.78
N PHE A 215 9.97 9.43 -4.16
CA PHE A 215 11.24 9.77 -4.81
C PHE A 215 11.52 8.85 -6.00
N LEU A 216 11.35 7.54 -5.84
CA LEU A 216 11.51 6.58 -6.94
C LEU A 216 10.49 6.82 -8.06
N ALA A 217 9.22 7.10 -7.72
CA ALA A 217 8.21 7.45 -8.72
C ALA A 217 8.52 8.77 -9.45
N HIS A 218 9.18 9.72 -8.78
CA HIS A 218 9.65 10.95 -9.40
C HIS A 218 10.81 10.70 -10.36
N LEU A 219 11.82 9.94 -9.94
CA LEU A 219 13.01 9.65 -10.73
C LEU A 219 12.73 8.80 -11.96
N LEU A 220 11.89 7.78 -11.81
CA LEU A 220 11.62 6.81 -12.87
C LEU A 220 10.59 7.32 -13.89
N GLY A 221 9.96 8.47 -13.62
CA GLY A 221 9.01 9.11 -14.52
C GLY A 221 7.76 8.25 -14.79
N PRO A 222 7.07 8.49 -15.92
CA PRO A 222 5.91 7.72 -16.39
C PRO A 222 6.24 6.25 -16.70
N LEU A 223 6.52 5.43 -15.69
CA LEU A 223 6.50 3.97 -15.88
C LEU A 223 5.07 3.41 -15.96
N SER A 224 4.05 4.27 -15.84
CA SER A 224 2.64 3.91 -15.95
C SER A 224 2.31 3.32 -17.33
N PRO A 225 1.76 2.09 -17.38
CA PRO A 225 1.22 1.51 -18.61
C PRO A 225 0.08 2.33 -19.25
N GLN A 226 -0.50 3.30 -18.52
CA GLN A 226 -1.66 4.08 -18.97
C GLN A 226 -1.34 5.53 -19.35
N GLU A 227 -0.20 6.09 -18.93
CA GLU A 227 0.11 7.51 -19.24
C GLU A 227 0.40 7.73 -20.73
N GLY A 228 0.81 6.69 -21.47
CA GLY A 228 0.95 6.75 -22.93
C GLY A 228 -0.37 6.76 -23.72
N ALA A 229 -1.48 6.31 -23.12
CA ALA A 229 -2.77 6.24 -23.81
C ALA A 229 -3.63 7.51 -23.65
N GLN A 230 -3.33 8.35 -22.65
CA GLN A 230 -4.16 9.51 -22.30
C GLN A 230 -3.62 10.84 -22.86
N THR A 231 -2.34 10.89 -23.26
CA THR A 231 -1.76 12.07 -23.91
C THR A 231 -2.24 12.30 -25.34
N ASP A 232 -2.79 11.28 -26.02
CA ASP A 232 -3.32 11.43 -27.39
C ASP A 232 -4.74 12.02 -27.45
N ILE A 233 -5.51 12.03 -26.36
CA ILE A 233 -6.91 12.51 -26.38
C ILE A 233 -7.01 14.04 -26.23
N LYS A 234 -5.94 14.72 -25.78
CA LYS A 234 -5.88 16.21 -25.78
C LYS A 234 -5.32 16.82 -27.07
N GLY A 235 -4.89 15.99 -28.03
CA GLY A 235 -4.36 16.41 -29.33
C GLY A 235 -5.40 16.54 -30.44
N THR A 236 -6.62 16.03 -30.26
CA THR A 236 -7.74 16.39 -31.13
C THR A 236 -8.24 17.76 -30.70
N SER A 237 -7.48 18.79 -31.06
CA SER A 237 -8.05 20.11 -31.29
C SER A 237 -9.37 19.91 -32.01
N MET A 238 -10.44 20.48 -31.47
CA MET A 238 -11.66 20.75 -32.22
C MET A 238 -11.26 21.54 -33.46
N GLU A 239 -10.88 20.84 -34.53
CA GLU A 239 -11.03 21.34 -35.86
C GLU A 239 -12.53 21.55 -35.98
N THR A 240 -12.89 22.81 -35.79
CA THR A 240 -14.24 23.32 -35.80
C THR A 240 -14.75 22.99 -37.19
N THR A 241 -15.35 21.82 -37.34
CA THR A 241 -15.99 21.41 -38.57
C THR A 241 -17.15 22.38 -38.70
N GLN A 242 -16.93 23.41 -39.51
CA GLN A 242 -17.96 24.33 -39.94
C GLN A 242 -19.09 23.47 -40.50
N HIS A 243 -20.14 23.32 -39.70
CA HIS A 243 -21.35 22.68 -40.16
C HIS A 243 -21.91 23.56 -41.28
N PRO A 244 -22.01 23.07 -42.53
CA PRO A 244 -22.53 23.90 -43.60
C PRO A 244 -24.00 24.22 -43.31
N GLN A 245 -24.33 25.52 -43.31
CA GLN A 245 -25.68 26.10 -43.31
C GLN A 245 -26.56 25.45 -44.41
N LYS A 246 -27.13 24.27 -44.17
CA LYS A 246 -28.05 23.61 -45.10
C LYS A 246 -29.49 23.53 -44.61
N SER A 247 -29.81 23.96 -43.38
CA SER A 247 -31.20 23.90 -42.88
C SER A 247 -32.04 25.17 -43.13
N GLN A 248 -31.45 26.36 -43.32
CA GLN A 248 -32.25 27.59 -43.50
C GLN A 248 -32.75 27.84 -44.93
N ARG A 249 -32.32 27.07 -45.94
CA ARG A 249 -32.74 27.27 -47.34
C ARG A 249 -34.00 26.51 -47.76
N ARG A 250 -34.56 25.67 -46.88
CA ARG A 250 -35.80 24.90 -47.18
C ARG A 250 -37.09 25.55 -46.68
N GLU A 251 -37.05 26.43 -45.69
CA GLU A 251 -38.27 27.12 -45.23
C GLU A 251 -38.69 28.32 -46.10
N THR A 252 -37.76 28.98 -46.80
CA THR A 252 -38.11 30.14 -47.63
C THR A 252 -38.78 29.77 -48.95
N LYS A 253 -38.69 28.51 -49.41
CA LYS A 253 -39.36 28.05 -50.65
C LYS A 253 -40.79 27.55 -50.44
N ALA A 254 -41.18 27.22 -49.21
CA ALA A 254 -42.55 26.77 -48.91
C ALA A 254 -43.56 27.94 -48.81
N ARG A 255 -43.11 29.15 -48.43
CA ARG A 255 -44.00 30.32 -48.28
C ARG A 255 -44.34 31.08 -49.57
N ARG A 256 -43.77 30.71 -50.72
CA ARG A 256 -44.06 31.36 -52.02
C ARG A 256 -45.12 30.67 -52.89
N ARG A 257 -45.77 29.61 -52.39
CA ARG A 257 -46.83 28.89 -53.13
C ARG A 257 -48.26 29.15 -52.64
N HIS A 258 -48.46 30.09 -51.70
CA HIS A 258 -49.77 30.44 -51.16
C HIS A 258 -50.07 31.95 -51.16
N ARG A 259 -49.55 32.69 -52.15
CA ARG A 259 -50.03 34.03 -52.49
C ARG A 259 -50.19 34.14 -54.00
#